data_AF-A0A452XPR0-F1
#
_entry.id   AF-A0A452XPR0-F1
#
_cell.length_a   1.000
_cell.length_b   1.000
_cell.length_c   1.000
_cell.angle_alpha   90.00
_cell.angle_beta   90.00
_cell.angle_gamma   90.00
#
_symmetry.space_group_name_H-M   'P 1'
#
loop_
_entity.id
_entity.type
_entity.pdbx_description
1 polymer ?
#
loop_
_entity_poly.entity_id
_entity_poly.type
_entity_poly.pdbx_seq_one_letter_code
_entity_poly.pdbx_strand_id
1 'polypeptide(L)'
;MLELFLAKGAYVDPVAAHGTPLHGAAGEGQYGAVKILLDHNADYNKMVNGVTPLMAARDANSTECIKLLVKVQEEPMLKREIVASELISLGSISLKKKDYAVAAKLYSRV
;
A
#
# COMPACT_ATOMS: atom_id res chain seq x y z
N MET A 1 -17.32 7.02 3.12
CA MET A 1 -17.14 8.12 2.15
C MET A 1 -15.72 8.14 1.58
N LEU A 2 -14.67 7.98 2.40
CA LEU A 2 -13.26 7.79 1.96
C LEU A 2 -13.07 6.69 0.89
N GLU A 3 -13.63 5.50 1.11
CA GLU A 3 -13.56 4.38 0.15
C GLU A 3 -14.17 4.73 -1.22
N LEU A 4 -15.25 5.51 -1.24
CA LEU A 4 -15.94 5.88 -2.48
C LEU A 4 -15.07 6.81 -3.35
N PHE A 5 -14.26 7.67 -2.74
CA PHE A 5 -13.36 8.56 -3.48
C PHE A 5 -12.14 7.81 -4.02
N LEU A 6 -11.55 6.94 -3.22
CA LEU A 6 -10.42 6.11 -3.66
C LEU A 6 -10.83 5.13 -4.76
N ALA A 7 -12.03 4.53 -4.67
CA ALA A 7 -12.59 3.69 -5.73
C ALA A 7 -12.83 4.45 -7.06
N LYS A 8 -13.01 5.79 -7.00
CA LYS A 8 -13.14 6.65 -8.19
C LYS A 8 -11.80 7.17 -8.73
N GLY A 9 -10.67 6.66 -8.22
CA GLY A 9 -9.34 7.04 -8.68
C GLY A 9 -8.81 8.34 -8.06
N ALA A 10 -9.35 8.76 -6.91
CA ALA A 10 -8.75 9.86 -6.16
C ALA A 10 -7.31 9.51 -5.80
N TYR A 11 -6.40 10.47 -5.97
CA TYR A 11 -5.01 10.32 -5.57
C TYR A 11 -4.93 10.09 -4.05
N VAL A 12 -4.16 9.07 -3.63
CA VAL A 12 -4.13 8.59 -2.23
C VAL A 12 -3.22 9.41 -1.32
N ASP A 13 -2.17 10.04 -1.88
CA ASP A 13 -1.15 10.79 -1.13
C ASP A 13 -1.04 12.28 -1.51
N PRO A 14 -2.15 13.04 -1.68
CA PRO A 14 -2.05 14.47 -1.91
C PRO A 14 -1.39 15.13 -0.70
N VAL A 15 -0.35 15.92 -0.93
CA VAL A 15 0.31 16.67 0.14
C VAL A 15 -0.44 17.99 0.34
N ALA A 16 -1.04 18.17 1.50
CA ALA A 16 -1.63 19.42 1.95
C ALA A 16 -0.70 20.14 2.94
N ALA A 17 -1.10 21.33 3.43
CA ALA A 17 -0.30 22.14 4.36
C ALA A 17 0.14 21.39 5.64
N HIS A 18 -0.63 20.38 6.06
CA HIS A 18 -0.41 19.61 7.29
C HIS A 18 0.00 18.15 7.04
N GLY A 19 0.28 17.74 5.79
CA GLY A 19 0.64 16.36 5.47
C GLY A 19 -0.26 15.71 4.42
N THR A 20 -0.11 14.40 4.27
CA THR A 20 -0.99 13.55 3.45
C THR A 20 -2.27 13.18 4.21
N PRO A 21 -3.31 12.62 3.56
CA PRO A 21 -4.46 12.06 4.26
C PRO A 21 -4.08 11.05 5.35
N LEU A 22 -2.97 10.32 5.17
CA LEU A 22 -2.46 9.37 6.15
C LEU A 22 -1.90 10.06 7.41
N HIS A 23 -1.31 11.26 7.29
CA HIS A 23 -0.90 12.06 8.45
C HIS A 23 -2.12 12.48 9.28
N GLY A 24 -3.16 12.99 8.62
CA GLY A 24 -4.39 13.39 9.30
C GLY A 24 -5.11 12.21 9.97
N ALA A 25 -5.27 11.10 9.25
CA ALA A 25 -5.90 9.89 9.81
C ALA A 25 -5.12 9.33 11.02
N ALA A 26 -3.78 9.36 10.95
CA ALA A 26 -2.91 8.95 12.05
C ALA A 26 -2.98 9.91 13.24
N GLY A 27 -2.93 11.23 13.00
CA GLY A 27 -3.01 12.28 14.02
C GLY A 27 -4.37 12.35 14.74
N GLU A 28 -5.44 11.92 14.08
CA GLU A 28 -6.77 11.80 14.67
C GLU A 28 -7.03 10.40 15.27
N GLY A 29 -6.05 9.48 15.19
CA GLY A 29 -6.18 8.11 15.70
C GLY A 29 -7.23 7.26 14.98
N GLN A 30 -7.59 7.60 13.74
CA GLN A 30 -8.65 6.94 12.98
C GLN A 30 -8.16 5.64 12.32
N TYR A 31 -8.14 4.56 13.10
CA TYR A 31 -7.71 3.23 12.65
C TYR A 31 -8.31 2.80 11.30
N GLY A 32 -9.63 2.97 11.12
CA GLY A 32 -10.32 2.58 9.89
C GLY A 32 -9.85 3.36 8.66
N ALA A 33 -9.64 4.67 8.81
CA ALA A 33 -9.13 5.52 7.73
C ALA A 33 -7.66 5.19 7.41
N VAL A 34 -6.82 4.96 8.42
CA VAL A 34 -5.43 4.53 8.25
C VAL A 34 -5.38 3.21 7.47
N LYS A 35 -6.20 2.23 7.84
CA LYS A 35 -6.26 0.94 7.14
C LYS A 35 -6.67 1.10 5.67
N ILE A 36 -7.74 1.84 5.39
CA ILE A 36 -8.20 2.06 4.02
C ILE A 36 -7.13 2.75 3.17
N LEU A 37 -6.46 3.77 3.71
CA LEU A 37 -5.39 4.48 2.99
C LEU A 37 -4.20 3.56 2.68
N LEU A 38 -3.80 2.72 3.65
CA LEU A 38 -2.73 1.73 3.46
C LEU A 38 -3.12 0.64 2.43
N ASP A 39 -4.37 0.16 2.47
CA ASP A 39 -4.91 -0.80 1.51
C ASP A 39 -4.93 -0.22 0.08
N HIS A 40 -5.03 1.10 -0.05
CA HIS A 40 -4.93 1.85 -1.31
C HIS A 40 -3.51 2.36 -1.63
N ASN A 41 -2.47 1.76 -1.05
CA ASN A 41 -1.06 2.07 -1.32
C ASN A 41 -0.61 3.48 -0.93
N ALA A 42 -1.21 4.08 0.11
CA ALA A 42 -0.63 5.28 0.72
C ALA A 42 0.80 5.02 1.20
N ASP A 43 1.69 5.98 0.95
CA ASP A 43 3.07 5.94 1.44
C ASP A 43 3.10 6.11 2.97
N TYR A 44 3.22 4.99 3.67
CA TYR A 44 3.27 4.91 5.13
C TYR A 44 4.49 5.59 5.75
N ASN A 45 5.52 5.88 4.95
CA ASN A 45 6.75 6.54 5.37
C ASN A 45 6.89 7.96 4.79
N LYS A 46 5.85 8.49 4.14
CA LYS A 46 5.90 9.82 3.56
C LYS A 46 6.28 10.85 4.60
N MET A 47 7.33 11.62 4.36
CA MET A 47 7.73 12.71 5.25
C MET A 47 7.23 14.04 4.70
N VAL A 48 6.47 14.78 5.51
CA VAL A 48 6.00 16.14 5.18
C VAL A 48 6.40 17.06 6.33
N ASN A 49 7.15 18.13 6.02
CA ASN A 49 7.67 19.08 7.01
C ASN A 49 8.42 18.43 8.19
N GLY A 50 9.11 17.31 7.94
CA GLY A 50 9.84 16.56 8.97
C GLY A 50 8.98 15.63 9.83
N VAL A 51 7.69 15.52 9.56
CA VAL A 51 6.76 14.62 10.26
C VAL A 51 6.42 13.44 9.36
N THR A 52 6.30 12.25 9.94
CA THR A 52 5.79 11.04 9.27
C THR A 52 4.42 10.66 9.83
N PRO A 53 3.62 9.83 9.14
CA PRO A 53 2.35 9.35 9.68
C PRO A 53 2.52 8.62 11.02
N LEU A 54 3.63 7.91 11.23
CA LEU A 54 3.93 7.26 12.49
C LEU A 54 4.16 8.28 13.62
N MET A 55 4.87 9.38 13.36
CA MET A 55 5.04 10.46 14.33
C MET A 55 3.70 11.10 14.69
N ALA A 56 2.84 11.37 13.70
CA ALA A 56 1.50 11.89 13.94
C ALA A 56 0.65 10.93 14.82
N ALA A 57 0.71 9.62 14.58
CA ALA A 57 0.02 8.63 15.42
C ALA A 57 0.56 8.58 16.86
N ARG A 58 1.86 8.84 17.05
CA ARG A 58 2.48 8.93 18.38
C ARG A 58 2.00 10.17 19.13
N ASP A 59 1.94 11.32 18.48
CA ASP A 59 1.45 12.56 19.08
C ASP A 59 -0.03 12.43 19.49
N ALA A 60 -0.80 11.68 18.69
CA ALA A 60 -2.20 11.32 18.99
C ALA A 60 -2.38 10.28 20.11
N ASN A 61 -1.28 9.68 20.61
CA ASN A 61 -1.30 8.53 21.52
C ASN A 61 -2.17 7.35 21.03
N SER A 62 -2.32 7.17 19.72
CA SER A 62 -3.16 6.12 19.15
C SER A 62 -2.38 4.81 18.99
N THR A 63 -2.39 3.98 20.03
CA THR A 63 -1.67 2.69 20.05
C THR A 63 -2.06 1.77 18.88
N GLU A 64 -3.33 1.77 18.49
CA GLU A 64 -3.82 0.92 17.39
C GLU A 64 -3.30 1.38 16.03
N CYS A 65 -3.24 2.69 15.78
CA CYS A 65 -2.66 3.23 14.54
C CYS A 65 -1.14 3.00 14.50
N ILE A 66 -0.45 3.15 15.63
CA ILE A 66 0.99 2.85 15.74
C ILE A 66 1.26 1.39 15.40
N LYS A 67 0.52 0.44 16.01
CA LYS A 67 0.65 -1.00 15.71
C LYS A 67 0.43 -1.28 14.23
N LEU A 68 -0.57 -0.67 13.60
CA LEU A 68 -0.85 -0.84 12.18
C LEU A 68 0.32 -0.35 11.30
N LEU A 69 0.79 0.88 11.54
CA LEU A 69 1.86 1.50 10.75
C LEU A 69 3.19 0.76 10.93
N VAL A 70 3.54 0.34 12.15
CA VAL A 70 4.72 -0.48 12.42
C VAL A 70 4.60 -1.84 11.73
N LYS A 71 3.43 -2.49 11.79
CA LYS A 71 3.22 -3.76 11.09
C LYS A 71 3.43 -3.64 9.58
N VAL A 72 3.00 -2.53 8.96
CA VAL A 72 3.24 -2.31 7.52
C VAL A 72 4.71 -2.00 7.22
N GLN A 73 5.44 -1.37 8.14
CA GLN A 73 6.89 -1.21 8.02
C GLN A 73 7.64 -2.55 8.10
N GLU A 74 7.19 -3.45 8.99
CA GLU A 74 7.79 -4.78 9.21
C GLU A 74 7.38 -5.82 8.13
N GLU A 75 6.21 -5.67 7.53
CA GLU A 75 5.77 -6.44 6.35
C GLU A 75 5.80 -5.58 5.06
N PRO A 76 6.99 -5.17 4.56
CA PRO A 76 7.07 -4.37 3.35
C PRO A 76 6.63 -5.20 2.15
N MET A 77 5.35 -5.12 1.78
CA MET A 77 4.80 -5.39 0.44
C MET A 77 5.23 -6.69 -0.29
N LEU A 78 5.75 -7.71 0.41
CA LEU A 78 6.19 -8.99 -0.16
C LEU A 78 5.09 -9.71 -0.94
N LYS A 79 3.81 -9.39 -0.70
CA LYS A 79 2.68 -10.02 -1.42
C LYS A 79 2.56 -9.61 -2.90
N ARG A 80 3.10 -8.47 -3.35
CA ARG A 80 3.05 -8.09 -4.79
C ARG A 80 4.19 -8.72 -5.59
N GLU A 81 5.35 -8.90 -4.98
CA GLU A 81 6.52 -9.48 -5.66
C GLU A 81 6.42 -11.01 -5.81
N ILE A 82 5.67 -11.68 -4.92
CA ILE A 82 5.36 -13.11 -5.05
C ILE A 82 4.56 -13.39 -6.32
N VAL A 83 3.59 -12.55 -6.70
CA VAL A 83 2.81 -12.75 -7.93
C VAL A 83 3.70 -12.62 -9.17
N ALA A 84 4.58 -11.61 -9.21
CA ALA A 84 5.51 -11.45 -10.34
C ALA A 84 6.51 -12.61 -10.43
N SER A 85 7.07 -13.05 -9.30
CA SER A 85 8.01 -14.17 -9.22
C SER A 85 7.35 -15.52 -9.57
N GLU A 86 6.11 -15.74 -9.15
CA GLU A 86 5.34 -16.94 -9.46
C GLU A 86 4.93 -16.99 -10.94
N LEU A 87 4.58 -15.84 -11.54
CA LEU A 87 4.36 -15.71 -12.98
C LEU A 87 5.62 -15.96 -13.80
N ILE A 88 6.78 -15.43 -13.37
CA ILE A 88 8.09 -15.69 -14.01
C ILE A 88 8.44 -17.17 -13.92
N SER A 89 8.20 -17.81 -12.77
CA SER A 89 8.44 -19.24 -12.56
C SER A 89 7.52 -20.10 -13.42
N LEU A 90 6.20 -19.82 -13.43
CA LEU A 90 5.22 -20.52 -14.25
C LEU A 90 5.44 -20.30 -15.76
N GLY A 91 5.85 -19.11 -16.16
CA GLY A 91 6.26 -18.80 -17.54
C GLY A 91 7.49 -19.61 -17.95
N SER A 92 8.51 -19.66 -17.09
CA SER A 92 9.72 -20.46 -17.33
C SER A 92 9.43 -21.95 -17.43
N ILE A 93 8.51 -22.48 -16.60
CA ILE A 93 8.05 -23.87 -16.67
C ILE A 93 7.25 -24.13 -17.95
N SER A 94 6.38 -23.21 -18.36
CA SER A 94 5.56 -23.33 -19.57
C SER A 94 6.41 -23.29 -20.85
N LEU A 95 7.43 -22.43 -20.90
CA LEU A 95 8.42 -22.39 -21.97
C LEU A 95 9.20 -23.70 -22.08
N LYS A 96 9.62 -24.27 -20.95
CA LYS A 96 10.28 -25.59 -20.91
C LYS A 96 9.37 -26.72 -21.42
N LYS A 97 8.06 -26.61 -21.18
CA LYS A 97 7.05 -27.55 -21.67
C LYS A 97 6.53 -27.26 -23.09
N LYS A 98 7.03 -26.21 -23.76
CA LYS A 98 6.57 -25.74 -25.09
C LYS A 98 5.08 -25.39 -25.15
N ASP A 99 4.47 -25.06 -24.01
CA ASP A 99 3.06 -24.66 -23.94
C ASP A 99 2.95 -23.13 -24.08
N TYR A 100 3.08 -22.66 -25.32
CA TYR A 100 3.19 -21.24 -25.65
C TYR A 100 1.88 -20.46 -25.44
N ALA A 101 0.74 -21.15 -25.37
CA ALA A 101 -0.57 -20.54 -25.18
C ALA A 101 -0.74 -19.94 -23.77
N VAL A 102 -0.23 -20.65 -22.75
CA VAL A 102 -0.27 -20.19 -21.36
C VAL A 102 0.71 -19.05 -21.16
N ALA A 103 1.94 -19.16 -21.69
CA ALA A 103 2.95 -18.12 -21.60
C ALA A 103 2.47 -16.79 -22.22
N ALA A 104 1.95 -16.81 -23.45
CA ALA A 104 1.47 -15.60 -24.13
C ALA A 104 0.33 -14.91 -23.37
N LYS A 105 -0.58 -15.68 -22.76
CA LYS A 105 -1.71 -15.15 -21.99
C LYS A 105 -1.26 -14.49 -20.67
N LEU A 106 -0.20 -15.01 -20.05
CA LEU A 106 0.37 -14.46 -18.81
C LEU A 106 1.16 -13.17 -19.06
N TYR A 107 1.91 -13.06 -20.17
CA TYR A 107 2.66 -11.84 -20.52
C TYR A 107 1.81 -10.72 -21.13
N SER A 108 0.59 -11.00 -21.58
CA SER A 108 -0.32 -9.99 -22.16
C SER A 108 -1.12 -9.15 -21.15
N ARG A 109 -0.96 -9.42 -19.84
CA ARG A 109 -1.77 -8.84 -18.75
C ARG A 109 -0.98 -8.03 -17.73
N VAL A 110 0.29 -7.76 -18.01
CA VAL A 110 1.15 -6.78 -17.31
C VAL A 110 1.24 -5.55 -18.20
#